data_AF-A0A937GAK6-F1
#
_entry.id   AF-A0A937GAK6-F1
#
_cell.length_a   1.000
_cell.length_b   1.000
_cell.length_c   1.000
_cell.angle_alpha   90.00
_cell.angle_beta   90.00
_cell.angle_gamma   90.00
#
_symmetry.space_group_name_H-M   'P 1'
#
loop_
_entity.id
_entity.type
_entity.pdbx_description
1 polymer ?
#
loop_
_entity_poly.entity_id
_entity_poly.type
_entity_poly.pdbx_seq_one_letter_code
_entity_poly.pdbx_strand_id
1 'polypeptide(L)'
;MGFWKWAFGRHEVRGPDAERTCEAAWLPLWQAQLVLHELWEADIPAVMAEDFTSHLRFGAREPMARIFVMEPRLSEAIDIITGVIGEEPATLHGHDWPGWVRHRITPPSDEVTQVPDDSISPDHPPS
;
A
#
# COMPACT_ATOMS: atom_id res chain seq x y z
N MET A 1 23.32 22.24 13.97
CA MET A 1 22.25 21.54 13.22
C MET A 1 21.89 20.26 13.96
N GLY A 2 20.73 20.14 14.62
CA GLY A 2 20.40 18.88 15.31
C GLY A 2 19.00 18.76 15.93
N PHE A 3 18.40 19.85 16.44
CA PHE A 3 17.11 19.77 17.14
C PHE A 3 15.88 19.88 16.22
N TRP A 4 15.93 20.79 15.24
CA TRP A 4 14.81 21.05 14.33
C TRP A 4 14.53 19.92 13.33
N LYS A 5 15.55 19.18 12.88
CA LYS A 5 15.33 18.00 12.01
C LYS A 5 14.67 16.83 12.76
N TRP A 6 14.94 16.70 14.07
CA TRP A 6 14.30 15.70 14.94
C TRP A 6 12.85 16.05 15.24
N ALA A 7 12.59 17.31 15.65
CA ALA A 7 11.24 17.75 16.01
C ALA A 7 10.27 17.80 14.82
N PHE A 8 10.76 18.05 13.60
CA PHE A 8 9.92 18.13 12.40
C PHE A 8 9.90 16.87 11.56
N GLY A 9 10.48 15.75 12.05
CA GLY A 9 10.26 14.40 11.50
C GLY A 9 10.29 14.30 9.98
N ARG A 10 11.11 15.13 9.31
CA ARG A 10 11.21 15.12 7.86
C ARG A 10 12.07 13.92 7.49
N HIS A 11 11.47 12.74 7.56
CA HIS A 11 11.93 11.59 6.81
C HIS A 11 11.89 12.02 5.34
N GLU A 12 13.08 12.20 4.76
CA GLU A 12 13.21 12.38 3.33
C GLU A 12 12.49 11.19 2.68
N VAL A 13 11.46 11.47 1.87
CA VAL A 13 10.68 10.43 1.21
C VAL A 13 11.65 9.69 0.30
N ARG A 14 12.02 8.47 0.70
CA ARG A 14 12.93 7.63 -0.07
C ARG A 14 12.25 7.32 -1.40
N GLY A 15 12.93 7.61 -2.50
CA GLY A 15 12.47 7.16 -3.82
C GLY A 15 12.45 5.63 -3.89
N PRO A 16 11.65 5.04 -4.80
CA PRO A 16 11.63 3.60 -5.00
C PRO A 16 13.01 3.12 -5.47
N ASP A 17 13.51 2.09 -4.81
CA ASP A 17 14.82 1.47 -5.00
C ASP A 17 14.66 0.20 -5.82
N ALA A 18 15.23 0.19 -7.03
CA ALA A 18 15.07 -0.89 -7.98
C ALA A 18 15.69 -2.22 -7.52
N GLU A 19 16.62 -2.19 -6.56
CA GLU A 19 17.28 -3.40 -6.02
C GLU A 19 16.60 -3.92 -4.75
N ARG A 20 15.60 -3.20 -4.23
CA ARG A 20 14.92 -3.60 -3.01
C ARG A 20 13.73 -4.49 -3.32
N THR A 21 13.69 -5.63 -2.65
CA THR A 21 12.54 -6.50 -2.57
C THR A 21 11.69 -6.15 -1.35
N CYS A 22 10.37 -6.06 -1.56
CA CYS A 22 9.38 -5.73 -0.54
C CYS A 22 8.33 -6.84 -0.44
N GLU A 23 7.86 -7.09 0.78
CA GLU A 23 6.69 -7.95 1.00
C GLU A 23 5.43 -7.20 0.57
N ALA A 24 4.68 -7.77 -0.37
CA ALA A 24 3.43 -7.23 -0.88
C ALA A 24 2.22 -7.77 -0.12
N ALA A 25 2.25 -9.05 0.25
CA ALA A 25 1.12 -9.70 0.92
C ALA A 25 1.53 -10.94 1.71
N TRP A 26 0.76 -11.23 2.75
CA TRP A 26 0.75 -12.46 3.51
C TRP A 26 -0.66 -13.04 3.48
N LEU A 27 -0.82 -14.16 2.75
CA LEU A 27 -2.12 -14.72 2.38
C LEU A 27 -2.17 -16.22 2.66
N PRO A 28 -3.36 -16.81 2.79
CA PRO A 28 -3.52 -18.26 2.69
C PRO A 28 -2.89 -18.78 1.39
N LEU A 29 -2.22 -19.93 1.45
CA LEU A 29 -1.46 -20.48 0.33
C LEU A 29 -2.32 -20.62 -0.94
N TRP A 30 -3.57 -21.05 -0.79
CA TRP A 30 -4.50 -21.20 -1.92
C TRP A 30 -4.80 -19.85 -2.60
N GLN A 31 -4.90 -18.78 -1.83
CA GLN A 31 -5.20 -17.44 -2.32
C GLN A 31 -3.96 -16.80 -2.94
N ALA A 32 -2.77 -17.10 -2.40
CA ALA A 32 -1.51 -16.67 -2.99
C ALA A 32 -1.32 -17.20 -4.42
N GLN A 33 -1.78 -18.43 -4.73
CA GLN A 33 -1.71 -18.98 -6.09
C GLN A 33 -2.57 -18.19 -7.08
N LEU A 34 -3.76 -17.73 -6.67
CA LEU A 34 -4.63 -16.90 -7.51
C LEU A 34 -3.97 -15.54 -7.79
N VAL A 35 -3.44 -14.90 -6.74
CA VAL A 35 -2.75 -13.63 -6.85
C VAL A 35 -1.51 -13.71 -7.75
N LEU A 36 -0.71 -14.78 -7.63
CA LEU A 36 0.49 -14.95 -8.46
C LEU A 36 0.17 -15.02 -9.95
N HIS A 37 -0.96 -15.64 -10.31
CA HIS A 37 -1.40 -15.67 -11.70
C HIS A 37 -1.73 -14.27 -12.21
N GLU A 38 -2.48 -13.48 -11.44
CA GLU A 38 -2.87 -12.12 -11.82
C GLU A 38 -1.67 -11.16 -11.89
N LEU A 39 -0.71 -11.29 -10.98
CA LEU A 39 0.55 -10.53 -11.05
C LEU A 39 1.37 -10.91 -12.29
N TRP A 40 1.37 -12.19 -12.67
CA TRP A 40 2.05 -12.65 -13.87
C TRP A 40 1.39 -12.13 -15.15
N GLU A 41 0.06 -12.16 -15.24
CA GLU A 41 -0.70 -11.57 -16.36
C GLU A 41 -0.49 -10.05 -16.48
N ALA A 42 -0.19 -9.38 -15.36
CA ALA A 42 0.15 -7.96 -15.32
C ALA A 42 1.64 -7.64 -15.56
N ASP A 43 2.46 -8.63 -15.95
CA ASP A 43 3.91 -8.48 -16.12
C ASP A 43 4.64 -7.97 -14.85
N ILE A 44 4.15 -8.33 -13.67
CA ILE A 44 4.78 -8.01 -12.37
C ILE A 44 5.58 -9.21 -11.87
N PRO A 45 6.92 -9.12 -11.84
CA PRO A 45 7.74 -10.18 -11.28
C PRO A 45 7.50 -10.32 -9.78
N ALA A 46 7.03 -11.49 -9.36
CA ALA A 46 6.75 -11.82 -7.98
C ALA A 46 7.41 -13.14 -7.58
N VAL A 47 7.82 -13.24 -6.32
CA VAL A 47 8.33 -14.47 -5.70
C VAL A 47 7.46 -14.82 -4.52
N MET A 48 7.14 -16.11 -4.38
CA MET A 48 6.40 -16.62 -3.23
C MET A 48 7.32 -17.39 -2.29
N ALA A 49 7.18 -17.17 -1.00
CA ALA A 49 7.75 -18.01 0.04
C ALA A 49 6.62 -18.65 0.87
N GLU A 50 6.61 -19.97 0.96
CA GLU A 50 5.64 -20.69 1.78
C GLU A 50 6.01 -20.54 3.27
N ASP A 51 5.05 -20.11 4.08
CA ASP A 51 5.19 -19.93 5.52
C ASP A 51 4.51 -21.11 6.22
N PHE A 52 5.21 -22.25 6.24
CA PHE A 52 4.74 -23.44 6.94
C PHE A 52 5.02 -23.30 8.44
N THR A 53 3.96 -23.36 9.25
CA THR A 53 4.13 -23.70 10.66
C THR A 53 4.50 -25.17 10.75
N SER A 54 5.80 -25.48 10.83
CA SER A 54 6.32 -26.84 11.10
C SER A 54 5.96 -27.36 12.50
N HIS A 55 5.17 -26.61 13.27
CA HIS A 55 4.75 -26.99 14.60
C HIS A 55 3.49 -27.86 14.54
N LEU A 56 3.63 -29.10 15.02
CA LEU A 56 2.61 -30.08 15.43
C LEU A 56 1.64 -29.55 16.50
N ARG A 57 1.28 -28.27 16.46
CA ARG A 57 0.23 -27.68 17.27
C ARG A 57 -1.06 -27.89 16.49
N PHE A 58 -1.92 -28.76 17.00
CA PHE A 58 -3.27 -29.08 16.49
C PHE A 58 -4.25 -27.88 16.37
N GLY A 59 -3.76 -26.64 16.46
CA GLY A 59 -4.49 -25.44 16.04
C GLY A 59 -4.06 -25.10 14.62
N ALA A 60 -4.60 -25.81 13.64
CA ALA A 60 -4.30 -25.60 12.24
C ALA A 60 -4.71 -24.17 11.82
N ARG A 61 -3.75 -23.24 11.85
CA ARG A 61 -3.83 -22.12 10.90
C ARG A 61 -3.56 -22.74 9.54
N GLU A 62 -4.38 -22.36 8.57
CA GLU A 62 -4.17 -22.75 7.17
C GLU A 62 -2.73 -22.45 6.73
N PRO A 63 -2.14 -23.23 5.80
CA PRO A 63 -0.81 -22.92 5.29
C PRO A 63 -0.81 -21.51 4.71
N MET A 64 0.16 -20.70 5.11
CA MET A 64 0.28 -19.32 4.66
C MET A 64 1.40 -19.18 3.64
N ALA A 65 1.38 -18.11 2.87
CA ALA A 65 2.42 -17.75 1.92
C ALA A 65 2.66 -16.24 1.95
N ARG A 66 3.91 -15.85 1.68
CA ARG A 66 4.33 -14.46 1.51
C ARG A 66 4.66 -14.21 0.06
N ILE A 67 4.23 -13.06 -0.44
CA ILE A 67 4.49 -12.62 -1.80
C ILE A 67 5.44 -11.42 -1.74
N PHE A 68 6.51 -11.49 -2.51
CA PHE A 68 7.53 -10.47 -2.62
C PHE A 68 7.59 -9.92 -4.03
N VAL A 69 7.72 -8.60 -4.15
CA VAL A 69 7.87 -7.88 -5.42
C VAL A 69 8.99 -6.85 -5.28
N MET A 70 9.49 -6.37 -6.40
CA MET A 70 10.43 -5.24 -6.40
C MET A 70 9.70 -3.96 -5.97
N GLU A 71 10.34 -3.13 -5.15
CA GLU A 71 9.74 -1.91 -4.59
C GLU A 71 9.08 -0.98 -5.63
N PRO A 72 9.65 -0.76 -6.84
CA PRO A 72 9.00 0.08 -7.86
C PRO A 72 7.65 -0.46 -8.34
N ARG A 73 7.40 -1.76 -8.19
CA ARG A 73 6.15 -2.43 -8.59
C ARG A 73 5.20 -2.68 -7.42
N LEU A 74 5.59 -2.30 -6.21
CA LEU A 74 4.84 -2.62 -5.00
C LEU A 74 3.43 -2.01 -4.99
N SER A 75 3.28 -0.75 -5.39
CA SER A 75 1.96 -0.10 -5.40
C SER A 75 1.01 -0.75 -6.39
N GLU A 76 1.50 -1.03 -7.61
CA GLU A 76 0.74 -1.70 -8.67
C GLU A 76 0.34 -3.12 -8.24
N ALA A 77 1.27 -3.85 -7.62
CA ALA A 77 1.01 -5.17 -7.09
C ALA A 77 -0.08 -5.14 -6.00
N ILE A 78 -0.05 -4.17 -5.09
CA ILE A 78 -1.07 -4.04 -4.03
C ILE A 78 -2.44 -3.78 -4.64
N ASP A 79 -2.55 -2.92 -5.65
CA ASP A 79 -3.84 -2.62 -6.29
C ASP A 79 -4.44 -3.86 -6.95
N ILE A 80 -3.62 -4.66 -7.65
CA ILE A 80 -4.03 -5.94 -8.24
C ILE A 80 -4.44 -6.92 -7.15
N ILE A 81 -3.61 -7.08 -6.12
CA ILE A 81 -3.88 -7.99 -4.99
C ILE A 81 -5.22 -7.62 -4.35
N THR A 82 -5.44 -6.34 -4.05
CA THR A 82 -6.70 -5.84 -3.49
C THR A 82 -7.89 -6.08 -4.42
N GLY A 83 -7.71 -5.95 -5.72
CA GLY A 83 -8.75 -6.30 -6.70
C GLY A 83 -9.14 -7.78 -6.67
N VAL A 84 -8.17 -8.67 -6.48
CA VAL A 84 -8.38 -10.13 -6.41
C VAL A 84 -9.01 -10.55 -5.09
N ILE A 85 -8.53 -9.99 -3.97
CA ILE A 85 -8.91 -10.45 -2.63
C ILE A 85 -10.08 -9.68 -2.02
N GLY A 86 -10.38 -8.50 -2.55
CA GLY A 86 -11.47 -7.61 -2.10
C GLY A 86 -11.14 -6.73 -0.89
N GLU A 87 -9.94 -6.86 -0.31
CA GLU A 87 -9.45 -6.06 0.81
C GLU A 87 -7.96 -5.72 0.68
N GLU A 88 -7.44 -4.83 1.52
CA GLU A 88 -6.02 -4.50 1.52
C GLU A 88 -5.21 -5.67 2.13
N PRO A 89 -4.18 -6.20 1.44
CA PRO A 89 -3.46 -7.37 1.92
C PRO A 89 -2.72 -7.08 3.22
N ALA A 90 -2.78 -8.03 4.16
CA ALA A 90 -1.95 -7.97 5.35
C ALA A 90 -0.48 -8.18 4.98
N THR A 91 0.43 -7.46 5.66
CA THR A 91 1.88 -7.71 5.61
C THR A 91 2.38 -7.96 7.03
N LEU A 92 3.44 -8.77 7.17
CA LEU A 92 3.96 -9.21 8.47
C LEU A 92 4.38 -8.04 9.38
N HIS A 93 4.79 -6.92 8.78
CA HIS A 93 5.26 -5.75 9.50
C HIS A 93 4.21 -4.64 9.65
N GLY A 94 3.00 -4.84 9.11
CA GLY A 94 1.99 -3.81 8.99
C GLY A 94 2.45 -2.63 8.12
N HIS A 95 1.53 -1.70 7.86
CA HIS A 95 1.80 -0.48 7.09
C HIS A 95 2.84 0.48 7.74
N ASP A 96 3.29 0.19 8.97
CA ASP A 96 4.13 1.08 9.78
C ASP A 96 5.64 0.72 9.74
N TRP A 97 6.07 -0.18 8.84
CA TRP A 97 7.49 -0.51 8.71
C TRP A 97 8.32 0.70 8.22
N PRO A 98 9.50 0.99 8.82
CA PRO A 98 10.34 2.09 8.36
C PRO A 98 10.80 1.84 6.92
N GLY A 99 10.17 2.54 5.97
CA GLY A 99 10.41 2.38 4.53
C GLY A 99 9.23 1.84 3.73
N TRP A 100 8.06 1.64 4.36
CA TRP A 100 6.77 1.55 3.67
C TRP A 100 6.23 2.96 3.45
N VAL A 101 6.45 3.52 2.26
CA VAL A 101 5.77 4.74 1.83
C VAL A 101 4.64 4.30 0.93
N ARG A 102 3.39 4.47 1.37
CA ARG A 102 2.27 4.50 0.45
C ARG A 102 2.57 5.65 -0.51
N HIS A 103 2.97 5.36 -1.75
CA HIS A 103 2.85 6.33 -2.83
C HIS A 103 1.34 6.54 -3.02
N ARG A 104 0.69 7.29 -2.12
CA ARG A 104 -0.53 7.98 -2.50
C ARG A 104 -0.08 8.86 -3.65
N ILE A 105 -0.47 8.50 -4.86
CA ILE A 105 -0.48 9.43 -5.96
C ILE A 105 -1.35 10.58 -5.45
N THR A 106 -0.72 11.64 -4.94
CA THR A 106 -1.39 12.92 -4.79
C THR A 106 -1.77 13.28 -6.23
N PRO A 107 -3.07 13.40 -6.57
CA PRO A 107 -3.42 13.92 -7.89
C PRO A 107 -2.68 15.25 -8.08
N PRO A 108 -2.19 15.56 -9.29
CA PRO A 108 -1.53 16.83 -9.56
C PRO A 108 -2.44 17.94 -9.02
N SER A 109 -1.85 18.85 -8.26
CA SER A 109 -2.48 19.91 -7.46
C SER A 109 -3.34 20.93 -8.25
N ASP A 110 -3.70 20.61 -9.48
CA ASP A 110 -4.40 21.49 -10.42
C ASP A 110 -5.92 21.23 -10.47
N GLU A 111 -6.43 20.16 -9.84
CA GLU A 111 -7.87 19.97 -9.62
C GLU A 111 -8.30 20.41 -8.22
N VAL A 112 -8.02 21.66 -7.88
CA VAL A 112 -8.85 22.37 -6.91
C VAL A 112 -10.13 22.74 -7.65
N THR A 113 -11.14 21.89 -7.60
CA THR A 113 -12.51 22.31 -7.91
C THR A 113 -12.83 23.46 -6.96
N GLN A 114 -12.78 24.70 -7.48
CA GLN A 114 -13.32 25.86 -6.80
C GLN A 114 -14.80 25.57 -6.55
N VAL A 115 -15.12 25.28 -5.29
CA VAL A 115 -16.49 25.35 -4.80
C VAL A 115 -16.95 26.79 -5.07
N PRO A 116 -18.05 27.02 -5.81
CA PRO A 116 -18.55 28.37 -5.98
C PRO A 116 -18.98 28.89 -4.61
N ASP A 117 -18.39 30.02 -4.23
CA ASP A 117 -18.68 30.75 -3.01
C ASP A 117 -20.07 31.39 -3.14
N ASP A 118 -21.12 30.63 -2.79
CA ASP A 118 -22.51 31.13 -2.69
C ASP A 118 -22.72 31.93 -1.39
N SER A 119 -21.78 32.82 -1.05
CA SER A 119 -21.99 33.83 -0.02
C SER A 119 -22.57 35.11 -0.65
N ILE A 120 -23.88 35.06 -0.84
CA ILE A 120 -24.85 36.16 -0.60
C ILE A 120 -24.33 37.57 -0.91
N SER A 121 -24.62 38.04 -2.13
CA SER A 121 -24.58 39.46 -2.48
C SER A 121 -25.71 40.26 -1.83
N PRO A 122 -25.54 41.59 -1.68
CA PRO A 122 -26.35 42.45 -0.84
C PRO A 122 -27.67 42.83 -1.53
N ASP A 123 -28.75 42.96 -0.76
CA ASP A 123 -29.77 44.01 -0.88
C ASP A 123 -31.08 43.59 -0.21
N HIS A 124 -31.41 44.23 0.92
CA HIS A 124 -32.73 44.83 1.11
C HIS A 124 -32.77 45.69 2.39
N PRO A 125 -33.13 46.99 2.32
CA PRO A 125 -33.95 47.63 3.34
C PRO A 125 -35.42 47.29 3.05
N PRO A 126 -36.31 47.08 4.04
CA PRO A 126 -36.94 48.22 4.72
C PRO A 126 -37.44 47.96 6.18
N SER A 127 -37.46 49.01 7.00
CA SER A 127 -38.57 49.47 7.86
C SER A 127 -38.09 50.60 8.78
#